data_AF-A0A7L4RAI8-F1
#
_entry.id   AF-A0A7L4RAI8-F1
#
_cell.length_a   1.000
_cell.length_b   1.000
_cell.length_c   1.000
_cell.angle_alpha   90.00
_cell.angle_beta   90.00
_cell.angle_gamma   90.00
#
_symmetry.space_group_name_H-M   'P 1'
#
loop_
_entity.id
_entity.type
_entity.pdbx_description
1 polymer ?
#
loop_
_entity_poly.entity_id
_entity_poly.type
_entity_poly.pdbx_seq_one_letter_code
_entity_poly.pdbx_strand_id
1 'polypeptide(L)'
;MKQHAAVKKILDRNARVEADKAWETSKTRRALIAGATYLVVVLFLHLINAPNPWLNALVPACAYILSTLTLPFVKKWWLEKGYKK
;
A
#
# COMPACT_ATOMS: atom_id res chain seq x y z
N MET A 1 -27.81 17.01 -26.45
CA MET A 1 -28.02 16.95 -24.98
C MET A 1 -27.63 15.61 -24.32
N LYS A 2 -27.96 14.43 -24.88
CA LYS A 2 -27.63 13.12 -24.26
C LYS A 2 -26.13 12.82 -24.06
N GLN A 3 -25.24 13.33 -24.92
CA GLN A 3 -23.79 13.09 -24.81
C GLN A 3 -23.15 13.76 -23.58
N HIS A 4 -23.59 14.97 -23.19
CA HIS A 4 -23.04 15.66 -22.02
C HIS A 4 -23.34 14.92 -20.70
N ALA A 5 -24.51 14.28 -20.59
CA ALA A 5 -24.89 13.50 -19.42
C ALA A 5 -24.05 12.22 -19.27
N ALA A 6 -23.74 11.54 -20.38
CA ALA A 6 -22.88 10.35 -20.37
C ALA A 6 -21.43 10.71 -19.98
N VAL A 7 -20.88 11.80 -20.52
CA VAL A 7 -19.54 12.29 -20.16
C VAL A 7 -19.47 12.68 -18.69
N LYS A 8 -20.47 13.41 -18.17
CA LYS A 8 -20.53 13.80 -16.75
C LYS A 8 -20.52 12.58 -15.83
N LYS A 9 -21.32 11.54 -16.14
CA LYS A 9 -21.36 10.29 -15.37
C LYS A 9 -20.01 9.55 -15.36
N ILE A 10 -19.27 9.59 -16.48
CA ILE A 10 -17.93 8.98 -16.57
C ILE A 10 -16.93 9.79 -15.73
N LEU A 11 -16.96 11.13 -15.82
CA LEU A 11 -16.09 12.00 -15.04
C LEU A 11 -16.33 11.84 -13.53
N ASP A 12 -17.59 11.80 -13.09
CA ASP A 12 -17.94 11.61 -11.67
C ASP A 12 -17.44 10.25 -11.15
N ARG A 13 -17.50 9.21 -11.98
CA ARG A 13 -16.95 7.89 -11.62
C ARG A 13 -15.42 7.92 -11.58
N ASN A 14 -14.78 8.51 -12.58
CA ASN A 14 -13.32 8.60 -12.64
C ASN A 14 -12.78 9.40 -11.45
N ALA A 15 -13.45 10.49 -11.04
CA ALA A 15 -13.06 11.27 -9.86
C ALA A 15 -13.03 10.42 -8.59
N ARG A 16 -14.04 9.55 -8.38
CA ARG A 16 -14.04 8.61 -7.24
C ARG A 16 -12.89 7.61 -7.32
N VAL A 17 -12.66 7.03 -8.50
CA VAL A 17 -11.58 6.05 -8.71
C VAL A 17 -10.20 6.68 -8.50
N GLU A 18 -9.98 7.90 -8.95
CA GLU A 18 -8.70 8.59 -8.74
C GLU A 18 -8.50 8.97 -7.27
N ALA A 19 -9.55 9.35 -6.55
CA ALA A 19 -9.47 9.55 -5.10
C ALA A 19 -9.09 8.26 -4.35
N ASP A 20 -9.71 7.12 -4.71
CA ASP A 20 -9.38 5.82 -4.13
C ASP A 20 -7.93 5.40 -4.43
N LYS A 21 -7.47 5.59 -5.68
CA LYS A 21 -6.06 5.35 -6.05
C LYS A 21 -5.10 6.24 -5.28
N ALA A 22 -5.44 7.52 -5.09
CA ALA A 22 -4.63 8.45 -4.32
C ALA A 22 -4.52 8.00 -2.86
N TRP A 23 -5.63 7.51 -2.27
CA TRP A 23 -5.61 6.91 -0.94
C TRP A 23 -4.73 5.66 -0.87
N GLU A 24 -4.89 4.72 -1.80
CA GLU A 24 -4.12 3.47 -1.82
C GLU A 24 -2.62 3.69 -1.94
N THR A 25 -2.22 4.72 -2.68
CA THR A 25 -0.82 5.12 -2.89
C THR A 25 -0.29 6.13 -1.88
N SER A 26 -1.16 6.65 -1.00
CA SER A 26 -0.80 7.69 -0.03
C SER A 26 0.25 7.22 0.97
N LYS A 27 1.13 8.15 1.37
CA LYS A 27 2.06 7.95 2.49
C LYS A 27 1.31 7.75 3.81
N THR A 28 0.12 8.33 3.94
CA THR A 28 -0.76 8.19 5.12
C THR A 28 -1.14 6.74 5.35
N ARG A 29 -1.66 6.05 4.33
CA ARG A 29 -2.02 4.63 4.42
C ARG A 29 -0.79 3.77 4.74
N ARG A 30 0.36 4.07 4.13
CA ARG A 30 1.62 3.37 4.38
C ARG A 30 2.08 3.53 5.83
N ALA A 31 2.01 4.74 6.38
CA ALA A 31 2.37 5.02 7.77
C ALA A 31 1.40 4.33 8.75
N LEU A 32 0.09 4.35 8.45
CA LEU A 32 -0.93 3.67 9.25
C LEU A 32 -0.66 2.16 9.32
N ILE A 33 -0.41 1.51 8.18
CA ILE A 33 -0.16 0.07 8.13
C ILE A 33 1.17 -0.25 8.83
N ALA A 34 2.25 0.50 8.56
CA ALA A 34 3.54 0.28 9.20
C ALA A 34 3.45 0.43 10.74
N GLY A 35 2.74 1.45 11.22
CA GLY A 35 2.50 1.68 12.65
C GLY A 35 1.66 0.57 13.27
N ALA A 36 0.56 0.16 12.62
CA ALA A 36 -0.27 -0.95 13.10
C ALA A 36 0.52 -2.27 13.16
N THR A 37 1.29 -2.60 12.12
CA THR A 37 2.18 -3.77 12.11
C THR A 37 3.18 -3.71 13.24
N TYR A 38 3.82 -2.57 13.47
CA TYR A 38 4.77 -2.40 14.56
C TYR A 38 4.11 -2.66 15.92
N LEU A 39 2.96 -2.03 16.18
CA LEU A 39 2.24 -2.19 17.45
C LEU A 39 1.82 -3.64 17.69
N VAL A 40 1.21 -4.30 16.70
CA VAL A 40 0.78 -5.70 16.82
C VAL A 40 1.96 -6.62 17.10
N VAL A 41 3.08 -6.42 16.39
CA VAL A 41 4.27 -7.27 16.57
C VAL A 41 4.94 -7.00 17.91
N VAL A 42 5.07 -5.74 18.36
CA VAL A 42 5.60 -5.44 19.69
C VAL A 42 4.77 -6.14 20.77
N LEU A 43 3.45 -6.02 20.71
CA LEU A 43 2.54 -6.68 21.66
C LEU A 43 2.72 -8.20 21.66
N PHE A 44 2.75 -8.81 20.47
CA PHE A 44 2.96 -10.25 20.33
C PHE A 44 4.30 -10.71 20.89
N LEU A 45 5.39 -10.00 20.56
CA LEU A 45 6.74 -10.33 21.04
C LEU A 45 6.87 -10.15 22.57
N HIS A 46 6.13 -9.21 23.14
CA HIS A 46 6.05 -9.04 24.59
C HIS A 46 5.30 -10.20 25.26
N LEU A 47 4.20 -10.67 24.68
CA LEU A 47 3.42 -11.80 25.21
C LEU A 47 4.23 -13.11 25.29
N ILE A 48 5.15 -13.33 24.33
CA ILE A 48 5.98 -14.54 24.30
C ILE A 48 7.33 -14.37 25.04
N ASN A 49 7.54 -13.23 25.74
CA ASN A 49 8.82 -12.88 26.38
C ASN A 49 10.03 -12.99 25.43
N ALA A 50 9.86 -12.59 24.16
CA ALA A 50 10.95 -12.58 23.20
C ALA A 50 12.00 -11.52 23.58
N PRO A 51 13.30 -11.78 23.35
CA PRO A 51 14.34 -10.78 23.58
C PRO A 51 14.15 -9.59 22.63
N ASN A 52 14.42 -8.38 23.12
CA ASN A 52 14.42 -7.12 22.34
C ASN A 52 13.16 -6.91 21.47
N PRO A 53 11.94 -6.96 22.03
CA PRO A 53 10.69 -6.92 21.26
C PRO A 53 10.53 -5.64 20.42
N TRP A 54 10.99 -4.50 20.94
CA TRP A 54 10.94 -3.20 20.25
C TRP A 54 11.81 -3.14 19.00
N LEU A 55 12.99 -3.78 19.02
CA LEU A 55 13.91 -3.83 17.89
C LEU A 55 13.47 -4.89 16.88
N ASN A 56 13.02 -6.04 17.36
CA ASN A 56 12.53 -7.12 16.51
C ASN A 56 11.24 -6.77 15.76
N ALA A 57 10.36 -5.96 16.35
CA ALA A 57 9.17 -5.46 15.67
C ALA A 57 9.48 -4.49 14.52
N LEU A 58 10.69 -3.91 14.48
CA LEU A 58 11.11 -3.06 13.37
C LEU A 58 11.28 -3.87 12.08
N VAL A 59 11.66 -5.15 12.17
CA VAL A 59 11.90 -6.03 11.01
C VAL A 59 10.66 -6.13 10.11
N PRO A 60 9.46 -6.51 10.60
CA PRO A 60 8.26 -6.60 9.77
C PRO A 60 7.77 -5.22 9.28
N ALA A 61 7.93 -4.15 10.06
CA ALA A 61 7.57 -2.80 9.62
C ALA A 61 8.46 -2.32 8.45
N CYS A 62 9.78 -2.54 8.55
CA CYS A 62 10.74 -2.26 7.48
C CYS A 62 10.50 -3.15 6.25
N ALA A 63 10.22 -4.44 6.44
CA ALA A 63 9.90 -5.34 5.35
C ALA A 63 8.65 -4.89 4.59
N TYR A 64 7.61 -4.44 5.31
CA TYR A 64 6.42 -3.86 4.69
C TYR A 64 6.78 -2.61 3.86
N ILE A 65 7.50 -1.64 4.43
CA ILE A 65 7.90 -0.43 3.71
C ILE A 65 8.74 -0.76 2.47
N LEU A 66 9.73 -1.64 2.59
CA LEU A 66 10.54 -2.09 1.47
C LEU A 66 9.69 -2.71 0.37
N SER A 67 8.72 -3.58 0.71
CA SER A 67 7.82 -4.17 -0.29
C SER A 67 7.03 -3.11 -1.06
N THR A 68 6.54 -2.06 -0.38
CA THR A 68 5.81 -0.96 -1.04
C THR A 68 6.68 -0.12 -1.98
N LEU A 69 8.01 -0.14 -1.80
CA LEU A 69 8.96 0.56 -2.64
C LEU A 69 9.46 -0.31 -3.80
N THR A 70 9.64 -1.61 -3.60
CA THR A 70 10.20 -2.52 -4.61
C THR A 70 9.16 -2.99 -5.63
N LEU A 71 7.91 -3.21 -5.20
CA LEU A 71 6.84 -3.73 -6.07
C LEU A 71 6.61 -2.91 -7.35
N PRO A 72 6.64 -1.56 -7.36
CA PRO A 72 6.53 -0.78 -8.60
C PRO A 72 7.66 -1.07 -9.60
N PHE A 73 8.89 -1.27 -9.13
CA PHE A 73 10.04 -1.60 -9.99
C PHE A 73 9.90 -3.00 -10.56
N VAL A 74 9.54 -3.98 -9.73
CA VAL A 74 9.30 -5.36 -10.15
C VAL A 74 8.17 -5.42 -11.18
N LYS A 75 7.09 -4.66 -10.96
CA LYS A 75 5.98 -4.54 -11.91
C LYS A 75 6.43 -3.99 -13.26
N LYS A 76 7.22 -2.91 -13.29
CA LYS A 76 7.76 -2.34 -14.54
C LYS A 76 8.60 -3.36 -15.30
N TRP A 77 9.52 -4.02 -14.60
CA TRP A 77 10.37 -5.05 -15.19
C TRP A 77 9.59 -6.22 -15.77
N TRP A 78 8.56 -6.70 -15.06
CA TRP A 78 7.70 -7.79 -15.54
C TRP A 78 6.89 -7.39 -16.78
N LEU A 79 6.36 -6.16 -16.82
CA LEU A 79 5.65 -5.64 -17.99
C LEU A 79 6.56 -5.51 -19.22
N GLU A 80 7.81 -5.08 -19.05
CA GLU A 80 8.76 -4.90 -20.15
C GLU A 80 9.28 -6.22 -20.74
N LYS A 81 9.51 -7.25 -19.90
CA LYS A 81 10.12 -8.51 -20.34
C LYS A 81 9.16 -9.68 -20.49
N GLY A 82 8.10 -9.73 -19.70
CA GLY A 82 7.23 -10.90 -19.55
C GLY A 82 5.82 -10.72 -20.12
N TYR A 83 5.33 -9.48 -20.24
CA TYR A 83 3.99 -9.23 -20.75
C TYR A 83 3.99 -9.17 -22.29
N LYS A 84 3.96 -10.34 -22.92
CA LYS A 84 3.53 -10.46 -24.33
C LYS A 84 2.00 -10.41 -24.34
N LYS A 85 1.46 -9.37 -24.97
CA LYS A 85 0.02 -9.21 -25.20
C LYS A 85 -0.48 -10.25 -26.20
#